data_AF-R5EX83-F1
#
_entry.id   AF-R5EX83-F1
#
_cell.length_a   1.000
_cell.length_b   1.000
_cell.length_c   1.000
_cell.angle_alpha   90.00
_cell.angle_beta   90.00
_cell.angle_gamma   90.00
#
_symmetry.space_group_name_H-M   'P 1'
#
loop_
_entity.id
_entity.type
_entity.pdbx_description
1 polymer ?
#
loop_
_entity_poly.entity_id
_entity_poly.type
_entity_poly.pdbx_seq_one_letter_code
_entity_poly.pdbx_strand_id
1 'polypeptide(L)'
;MNFISDFSKYSSILEINNTWKLLRAKSAPFVISFLKNIFSKDREVPYEYARANLKEFLDDLVNKLSPEDRKQSAKDYLREWMDRGWLRELDNKLFMTDAAQKAIDFCARLENKVVSTSATHLEILQQEVQKLYIQVA
;
A
#
# COMPACT_ATOMS: atom_id res chain seq x y z
N MET A 1 -0.68 31.50 -6.49
CA MET A 1 -0.54 30.26 -5.71
C MET A 1 -1.62 30.29 -4.63
N ASN A 2 -2.56 29.34 -4.61
CA ASN A 2 -3.70 29.36 -3.68
C ASN A 2 -3.59 28.20 -2.68
N PHE A 3 -2.73 28.40 -1.69
CA PHE A 3 -2.41 27.39 -0.68
C PHE A 3 -3.63 26.95 0.15
N ILE A 4 -4.57 27.86 0.42
CA ILE A 4 -5.74 27.56 1.24
C ILE A 4 -6.72 26.64 0.49
N SER A 5 -6.97 26.93 -0.79
CA SER A 5 -7.80 26.06 -1.63
C SER A 5 -7.22 24.66 -1.77
N ASP A 6 -5.89 24.57 -1.98
CA ASP A 6 -5.21 23.27 -2.08
C ASP A 6 -5.26 22.50 -0.75
N PHE A 7 -5.02 23.18 0.37
CA PHE A 7 -5.12 22.58 1.71
C PHE A 7 -6.53 22.00 1.95
N SER A 8 -7.59 22.80 1.76
CA SER A 8 -8.97 22.35 1.96
C SER A 8 -9.34 21.17 1.04
N LYS A 9 -8.87 21.18 -0.20
CA LYS A 9 -9.05 20.07 -1.15
C LYS A 9 -8.40 18.79 -0.62
N TYR A 10 -7.12 18.83 -0.23
CA TYR A 10 -6.42 17.63 0.23
C TYR A 10 -6.93 17.12 1.57
N SER A 11 -7.33 18.01 2.50
CA SER A 11 -8.01 17.63 3.74
C SER A 11 -9.31 16.87 3.44
N SER A 12 -10.11 17.35 2.49
CA SER A 12 -11.36 16.67 2.11
C SER A 12 -11.09 15.29 1.49
N ILE A 13 -10.07 15.18 0.63
CA ILE A 13 -9.66 13.90 0.03
C ILE A 13 -9.23 12.90 1.11
N LEU A 14 -8.45 13.34 2.10
CA LEU A 14 -7.98 12.50 3.21
C LEU A 14 -9.15 11.91 4.02
N GLU A 15 -10.23 12.68 4.22
CA GLU A 15 -11.41 12.23 4.96
C GLU A 15 -12.23 11.15 4.24
N ILE A 16 -12.18 11.09 2.90
CA ILE A 16 -12.99 10.14 2.12
C ILE A 16 -12.17 9.00 1.50
N ASN A 17 -10.86 9.18 1.33
CA ASN A 17 -10.03 8.27 0.55
C ASN A 17 -9.42 7.17 1.42
N ASN A 18 -9.94 5.95 1.30
CA ASN A 18 -9.48 4.79 2.07
C ASN A 18 -8.05 4.35 1.70
N THR A 19 -7.56 4.64 0.48
CA THR A 19 -6.15 4.39 0.11
C THR A 19 -5.22 5.25 0.95
N TRP A 20 -5.49 6.55 1.06
CA TRP A 20 -4.69 7.45 1.88
C TRP A 20 -4.77 7.08 3.35
N LYS A 21 -5.97 6.75 3.84
CA LYS A 21 -6.14 6.27 5.22
C LYS A 21 -5.35 5.00 5.51
N LEU A 22 -5.29 4.04 4.57
CA LEU A 22 -4.46 2.84 4.69
C LEU A 22 -2.99 3.19 4.74
N LEU A 23 -2.49 4.01 3.81
CA LEU A 23 -1.08 4.40 3.77
C LEU A 23 -0.62 5.17 5.02
N ARG A 24 -1.54 5.88 5.69
CA ARG A 24 -1.25 6.61 6.94
C ARG A 24 -1.37 5.73 8.20
N ALA A 25 -1.98 4.55 8.12
CA ALA A 25 -2.20 3.72 9.29
C ALA A 25 -0.87 3.23 9.89
N LYS A 26 -0.73 3.23 11.22
CA LYS A 26 0.45 2.67 11.90
C LYS A 26 0.65 1.19 11.55
N SER A 27 -0.45 0.47 11.34
CA SER A 27 -0.48 -0.94 10.92
C SER A 27 -0.30 -1.13 9.42
N ALA A 28 -0.06 -0.09 8.61
CA ALA A 28 0.00 -0.20 7.15
C ALA A 28 0.95 -1.31 6.65
N PRO A 29 2.19 -1.47 7.15
CA PRO A 29 3.07 -2.56 6.69
C PRO A 29 2.49 -3.95 6.95
N PHE A 30 1.83 -4.14 8.09
CA PHE A 30 1.18 -5.40 8.45
C PHE A 30 -0.03 -5.69 7.54
N VAL A 31 -0.92 -4.72 7.35
CA VAL A 31 -2.11 -4.87 6.51
C VAL A 31 -1.70 -5.11 5.05
N ILE A 32 -0.81 -4.28 4.51
CA ILE A 32 -0.37 -4.35 3.10
C ILE A 32 0.35 -5.68 2.83
N SER A 33 1.23 -6.12 3.73
CA SER A 33 1.93 -7.40 3.54
C SER A 33 0.96 -8.58 3.54
N PHE A 34 0.01 -8.63 4.48
CA PHE A 34 -0.99 -9.69 4.50
C PHE A 34 -1.86 -9.68 3.24
N LEU A 35 -2.44 -8.53 2.89
CA LEU A 35 -3.34 -8.40 1.74
C LEU A 35 -2.64 -8.73 0.41
N LYS A 36 -1.40 -8.25 0.21
CA LYS A 36 -0.61 -8.56 -0.99
C LYS A 36 -0.39 -10.07 -1.16
N ASN A 37 -0.17 -10.79 -0.07
CA ASN A 37 0.11 -12.23 -0.13
C ASN A 37 -1.17 -13.07 -0.30
N ILE A 38 -2.21 -12.79 0.49
CA ILE A 38 -3.44 -13.60 0.48
C ILE A 38 -4.20 -13.48 -0.85
N PHE A 39 -4.16 -12.30 -1.51
CA PHE A 39 -4.78 -12.04 -2.82
C PHE A 39 -3.80 -12.14 -4.01
N SER A 40 -2.64 -12.78 -3.82
CA SER A 40 -1.60 -12.82 -4.88
C SER A 40 -2.02 -13.58 -6.13
N LYS A 41 -2.89 -14.59 -5.99
CA LYS A 41 -3.37 -15.45 -7.08
C LYS A 41 -4.79 -15.14 -7.51
N ASP A 42 -5.65 -14.86 -6.52
CA ASP A 42 -7.08 -14.68 -6.70
C ASP A 42 -7.54 -13.33 -6.14
N ARG A 43 -8.54 -12.74 -6.78
CA ARG A 43 -9.16 -11.47 -6.31
C ARG A 43 -10.13 -11.66 -5.15
N GLU A 44 -10.51 -12.89 -4.88
CA GLU A 44 -11.39 -13.30 -3.80
C GLU A 44 -10.80 -14.51 -3.07
N VAL A 45 -11.02 -14.59 -1.76
CA VAL A 45 -10.58 -15.73 -0.95
C VAL A 45 -11.67 -16.11 0.05
N PRO A 46 -11.84 -17.40 0.41
CA PRO A 46 -12.77 -17.78 1.46
C PRO A 46 -12.44 -17.07 2.78
N TYR A 47 -13.46 -16.56 3.47
CA TYR A 47 -13.28 -15.81 4.72
C TYR A 47 -12.51 -16.62 5.77
N GLU A 48 -12.89 -17.88 5.95
CA GLU A 48 -12.25 -18.78 6.92
C GLU A 48 -10.78 -19.04 6.59
N TYR A 49 -10.44 -19.14 5.29
CA TYR A 49 -9.07 -19.30 4.83
C TYR A 49 -8.22 -18.07 5.15
N ALA A 50 -8.74 -16.87 4.87
CA ALA A 50 -8.06 -15.62 5.23
C ALA A 50 -7.90 -15.47 6.74
N ARG A 51 -8.93 -15.81 7.53
CA ARG A 51 -8.88 -15.75 9.00
C ARG A 51 -7.82 -16.68 9.58
N ALA A 52 -7.70 -17.90 9.05
CA ALA A 52 -6.68 -18.86 9.49
C ALA A 52 -5.26 -18.36 9.17
N ASN A 53 -5.01 -17.93 7.94
CA ASN A 53 -3.72 -17.36 7.53
C ASN A 53 -3.36 -16.11 8.33
N LEU A 54 -4.33 -15.25 8.63
CA LEU A 54 -4.07 -14.05 9.43
C LEU A 54 -3.69 -14.41 10.87
N LYS A 55 -4.31 -15.45 11.43
CA LYS A 55 -3.94 -15.94 12.76
C LYS A 55 -2.51 -16.45 12.78
N GLU A 56 -2.13 -17.28 11.82
CA GLU A 56 -0.75 -17.77 11.68
C GLU A 56 0.25 -16.61 11.50
N PHE A 57 -0.09 -15.64 10.65
CA PHE A 57 0.75 -14.47 10.44
C PHE A 57 0.91 -13.59 11.70
N LEU A 58 -0.15 -13.47 12.51
CA LEU A 58 -0.08 -12.80 13.81
C LEU A 58 0.82 -13.55 14.78
N ASP A 59 0.70 -14.88 14.85
CA ASP A 59 1.52 -15.74 15.70
C ASP A 59 3.02 -15.60 15.35
N ASP A 60 3.37 -15.56 14.06
CA ASP A 60 4.75 -15.32 13.58
C ASP A 60 5.28 -13.94 13.98
N LEU A 61 4.38 -12.94 14.04
CA LEU A 61 4.72 -11.57 14.38
C LEU A 61 4.66 -11.27 15.89
N VAL A 62 4.26 -12.22 16.75
CA VAL A 62 4.16 -12.03 18.22
C VAL A 62 5.45 -11.46 18.83
N ASN A 63 6.61 -11.86 18.30
CA ASN A 63 7.93 -11.39 18.74
C ASN A 63 8.29 -9.98 18.22
N LYS A 64 7.57 -9.46 17.23
CA LYS A 64 7.80 -8.15 16.58
C LYS A 64 6.70 -7.12 16.87
N LEU A 65 5.52 -7.56 17.30
CA LEU A 65 4.35 -6.72 17.57
C LEU A 65 4.39 -6.09 18.98
N SER A 66 3.78 -4.91 19.11
CA SER A 66 3.62 -4.27 20.42
C SER A 66 2.63 -5.05 21.29
N PRO A 67 2.75 -4.99 22.63
CA PRO A 67 1.83 -5.70 23.53
C PRO A 67 0.34 -5.38 23.32
N GLU A 68 0.03 -4.19 22.81
CA GLU A 68 -1.33 -3.75 22.51
C GLU A 68 -1.89 -4.44 21.26
N ASP A 69 -1.07 -4.61 20.22
CA ASP A 69 -1.44 -5.25 18.96
C ASP A 69 -1.67 -6.77 19.14
N ARG A 70 -1.09 -7.37 20.20
CA ARG A 70 -1.25 -8.79 20.57
C ARG A 70 -2.61 -9.15 21.16
N LYS A 71 -3.45 -8.16 21.51
CA LYS A 71 -4.75 -8.40 22.16
C LYS A 71 -5.90 -8.63 21.18
N GLN A 72 -5.74 -8.27 19.91
CA GLN A 72 -6.80 -8.37 18.91
C GLN A 72 -6.77 -9.75 18.23
N SER A 73 -7.94 -10.37 18.06
CA SER A 73 -8.05 -11.63 17.31
C SER A 73 -7.99 -11.37 15.80
N ALA A 74 -7.62 -12.38 15.00
CA ALA A 74 -7.65 -12.30 13.54
C ALA A 74 -9.03 -11.88 13.00
N LYS A 75 -10.12 -12.31 13.66
CA LYS A 75 -11.48 -11.89 13.31
C LYS A 75 -11.69 -10.40 13.53
N ASP A 76 -11.16 -9.84 14.61
CA ASP A 76 -11.30 -8.42 14.93
C ASP A 76 -10.54 -7.56 13.92
N TYR A 77 -9.33 -7.99 13.53
CA TYR A 77 -8.58 -7.33 12.46
C TYR A 77 -9.31 -7.33 11.13
N LEU A 78 -9.84 -8.48 10.69
CA LEU A 78 -10.60 -8.55 9.44
C LEU A 78 -11.83 -7.65 9.49
N ARG A 79 -12.56 -7.63 10.62
CA ARG A 79 -13.69 -6.72 10.82
C ARG A 79 -13.26 -5.26 10.72
N GLU A 80 -12.20 -4.89 11.42
CA GLU A 80 -11.66 -3.53 11.39
C GLU A 80 -11.28 -3.11 9.95
N TRP A 81 -10.69 -4.01 9.17
CA TRP A 81 -10.32 -3.71 7.78
C TRP A 81 -11.53 -3.60 6.86
N MET A 82 -12.62 -4.32 7.13
CA MET A 82 -13.89 -4.15 6.45
C MET A 82 -14.55 -2.82 6.81
N ASP A 83 -14.58 -2.46 8.09
CA ASP A 83 -15.13 -1.19 8.58
C ASP A 83 -14.36 0.01 8.01
N ARG A 84 -13.04 -0.11 7.85
CA ARG A 84 -12.17 0.89 7.20
C ARG A 84 -12.27 0.87 5.67
N GLY A 85 -13.03 -0.05 5.09
CA GLY A 85 -13.27 -0.16 3.66
C GLY A 85 -12.05 -0.60 2.85
N TRP A 86 -11.18 -1.42 3.43
CA TRP A 86 -10.04 -2.06 2.75
C TRP A 86 -10.41 -3.44 2.21
N LEU A 87 -11.31 -4.13 2.89
CA LEU A 87 -11.90 -5.40 2.49
C LEU A 87 -13.41 -5.27 2.32
N ARG A 88 -14.00 -6.19 1.57
CA ARG A 88 -15.44 -6.41 1.50
C ARG A 88 -15.73 -7.89 1.62
N GLU A 89 -16.73 -8.24 2.40
CA GLU A 89 -17.24 -9.61 2.49
C GLU A 89 -18.52 -9.76 1.67
N LEU A 90 -18.62 -10.84 0.91
CA LEU A 90 -19.81 -11.27 0.18
C LEU A 90 -19.80 -12.80 0.06
N ASP A 91 -20.90 -13.47 0.38
CA ASP A 91 -21.06 -14.93 0.26
C ASP A 91 -19.92 -15.74 0.91
N ASN A 92 -19.54 -15.39 2.14
CA ASN A 92 -18.41 -15.97 2.89
C ASN A 92 -17.06 -15.89 2.16
N LYS A 93 -16.91 -14.97 1.21
CA LYS A 93 -15.65 -14.64 0.55
C LYS A 93 -15.26 -13.21 0.84
N LEU A 94 -13.96 -13.00 1.02
CA LEU A 94 -13.37 -11.69 1.12
C LEU A 94 -12.86 -11.24 -0.24
N PHE A 95 -13.12 -9.98 -0.54
CA PHE A 95 -12.68 -9.28 -1.73
C PHE A 95 -11.79 -8.13 -1.31
N MET A 96 -10.66 -7.99 -2.02
CA MET A 96 -9.83 -6.80 -1.85
C MET A 96 -10.47 -5.62 -2.57
N THR A 97 -10.58 -4.49 -1.86
CA THR A 97 -11.12 -3.26 -2.46
C THR A 97 -10.08 -2.58 -3.35
N ASP A 98 -10.54 -1.78 -4.31
CA ASP A 98 -9.66 -0.91 -5.11
C ASP A 98 -8.80 0.02 -4.26
N ALA A 99 -9.31 0.41 -3.08
CA ALA A 99 -8.59 1.28 -2.17
C ALA A 99 -7.33 0.60 -1.62
N ALA A 100 -7.44 -0.67 -1.24
CA ALA A 100 -6.32 -1.49 -0.78
C ALA A 100 -5.35 -1.83 -1.92
N GLN A 101 -5.88 -2.19 -3.10
CA GLN A 101 -5.04 -2.45 -4.29
C GLN A 101 -4.18 -1.23 -4.65
N LYS A 102 -4.76 -0.02 -4.68
CA LYS A 102 -4.01 1.21 -4.95
C LYS A 102 -2.90 1.48 -3.94
N ALA A 103 -3.10 1.12 -2.66
CA ALA A 103 -2.08 1.28 -1.63
C ALA A 103 -0.92 0.31 -1.85
N ILE A 104 -1.22 -0.96 -2.17
CA ILE A 104 -0.22 -1.98 -2.52
C ILE A 104 0.59 -1.53 -3.74
N ASP A 105 -0.07 -1.07 -4.80
CA ASP A 105 0.57 -0.60 -6.03
C ASP A 105 1.45 0.63 -5.77
N PHE A 106 1.00 1.55 -4.92
CA PHE A 106 1.80 2.71 -4.50
C PHE A 106 3.09 2.26 -3.80
N CYS A 107 2.99 1.35 -2.83
CA CYS A 107 4.16 0.80 -2.14
C CYS A 107 5.12 0.07 -3.09
N ALA A 108 4.59 -0.72 -4.04
CA ALA A 108 5.41 -1.37 -5.06
C ALA A 108 6.15 -0.36 -5.97
N ARG A 109 5.56 0.80 -6.23
CA ARG A 109 6.23 1.88 -6.98
C ARG A 109 7.35 2.55 -6.18
N LEU A 110 7.27 2.60 -4.85
CA LEU A 110 8.36 3.11 -4.02
C LEU A 110 9.60 2.22 -4.12
N GLU A 111 9.41 0.90 -4.12
CA GLU A 111 10.47 -0.09 -4.28
C GLU A 111 11.16 0.03 -5.66
N ASN A 112 10.37 0.27 -6.71
CA ASN A 112 10.86 0.34 -8.09
C ASN A 112 11.44 1.72 -8.49
N LYS A 113 11.45 2.74 -7.61
CA LYS A 113 11.78 4.11 -8.02
C LYS A 113 12.47 4.98 -6.97
N VAL A 114 13.50 4.46 -6.32
CA VAL A 114 14.62 5.30 -5.82
C VAL A 114 15.74 5.31 -6.86
N VAL A 115 15.42 5.80 -8.05
CA VAL A 115 16.39 6.23 -9.07
C VAL A 115 15.92 7.61 -9.54
N SER A 116 16.11 8.65 -8.71
CA SER A 116 15.68 10.01 -9.08
C SER A 116 16.69 11.12 -8.77
N THR A 117 17.97 10.79 -8.61
CA THR A 117 19.03 11.82 -8.59
C THR A 117 20.18 11.50 -9.54
N SER A 118 20.52 10.22 -9.76
CA SER A 118 21.62 9.83 -10.66
C SER A 118 21.21 9.65 -12.13
N ALA A 119 19.95 9.32 -12.43
CA ALA A 119 19.50 9.08 -13.81
C ALA A 119 19.41 10.37 -14.63
N THR A 120 18.88 11.45 -14.04
CA THR A 120 18.77 12.74 -14.75
C THR A 120 20.15 13.29 -15.13
N HIS A 121 21.16 13.10 -14.28
CA HIS A 121 22.50 13.59 -14.56
C HIS A 121 23.20 12.75 -15.65
N LEU A 122 23.02 11.43 -15.67
CA LEU A 122 23.53 10.57 -16.73
C LEU A 122 22.82 10.79 -18.07
N GLU A 123 21.50 10.98 -18.08
CA GLU A 123 20.75 11.31 -19.30
C GLU A 123 21.16 12.68 -19.85
N ILE A 124 21.34 13.69 -19.00
CA ILE A 124 21.84 15.01 -19.40
C ILE A 124 23.27 14.88 -19.96
N LEU A 125 24.16 14.14 -19.29
CA LEU A 125 25.53 13.94 -19.76
C LEU A 125 25.57 13.17 -21.08
N GLN A 126 24.73 12.15 -21.26
CA GLN A 126 24.66 11.40 -22.51
C GLN A 126 24.14 12.28 -23.66
N GLN A 127 23.17 13.14 -23.40
CA GLN A 127 22.67 14.11 -24.39
C GLN A 127 23.72 15.16 -24.76
N GLU A 128 24.50 15.67 -23.80
CA GLU A 128 25.59 16.61 -24.10
C GLU A 128 26.72 15.94 -24.89
N VAL A 129 27.12 14.73 -24.51
CA VAL A 129 28.13 13.97 -25.25
C VAL A 129 27.66 13.71 -26.69
N GLN A 130 26.41 13.31 -26.91
CA GLN A 130 25.87 13.15 -28.27
C GLN A 130 25.88 14.45 -29.07
N LYS A 131 25.53 15.58 -28.46
CA LYS A 131 25.59 16.89 -29.14
C LYS A 131 27.02 17.25 -29.54
N LEU A 132 28.01 16.95 -28.71
CA LEU A 132 29.42 17.18 -29.01
C LEU A 132 29.91 16.28 -30.16
N TYR A 133 29.49 15.01 -30.23
CA TYR A 133 29.84 14.13 -31.36
C TYR A 133 29.27 14.61 -32.70
N ILE A 134 28.08 15.22 -32.70
CA ILE A 134 27.45 15.73 -33.92
C ILE A 134 28.11 17.04 -34.41
N GLN A 135 28.73 17.82 -33.52
CA GLN A 135 29.39 19.08 -33.88
C GLN A 135 30.83 18.91 -34.41
N VAL A 136 31.43 17.73 -34.24
CA VAL A 136 32.81 17.44 -34.66
C VAL A 136 32.86 16.57 -35.93
N ALA A 137 31.70 16.19 -36.49
CA ALA A 137 31.55 15.51 -37.78
C ALA A 137 31.08 16.50 -38.86
#